data_AF-A0A977TIF7-F1
#
_entry.id   AF-A0A977TIF7-F1
#
_cell.length_a   1.000
_cell.length_b   1.000
_cell.length_c   1.000
_cell.angle_alpha   90.00
_cell.angle_beta   90.00
_cell.angle_gamma   90.00
#
_symmetry.space_group_name_H-M   'P 1'
#
loop_
_entity.id
_entity.type
_entity.pdbx_description
1 polymer ?
#
loop_
_entity_poly.entity_id
_entity_poly.type
_entity_poly.pdbx_seq_one_letter_code
_entity_poly.pdbx_strand_id
1 'polypeptide(L)'
;MEAVWTRFQPISFAVDKVLASGVIGDLVAVRTELSTHWKGPDSHRMVNPDLAGGALLDLGPYAWVWLALPLLQRAPTDGVSPLPKLRVAGSIIPYPSTGVDAVTTAVVQFPQADGRIVHGTMSTSLSVPSNPNVATLTGTKGFLNIAGPTYRPTSFSYSGWESEEAYDDFGLDKSKIVKTGGEDFSVRPGDIWGFAWEADEVARCVRDGKKQSARMPLRETVLQMEVFDEIRRQNGLVYPEALETLELAK
;
A
#
# COMPACT_ATOMS: atom_id res chain seq x y z
N MET A 1 6.84 -6.38 -15.32
CA MET A 1 5.83 -6.05 -14.30
C MET A 1 6.36 -6.58 -12.99
N GLU A 2 6.38 -5.78 -11.93
CA GLU A 2 6.69 -6.28 -10.59
C GLU A 2 5.53 -7.16 -10.08
N ALA A 3 5.84 -8.24 -9.36
CA ALA A 3 4.87 -9.22 -8.87
C ALA A 3 4.12 -8.75 -7.62
N VAL A 4 3.40 -7.63 -7.73
CA VAL A 4 2.62 -7.03 -6.64
C VAL A 4 1.18 -7.58 -6.68
N TRP A 5 1.06 -8.88 -6.42
CA TRP A 5 -0.16 -9.67 -6.57
C TRP A 5 -1.41 -9.10 -5.89
N THR A 6 -1.27 -8.42 -4.76
CA THR A 6 -2.38 -7.77 -4.03
C THR A 6 -3.19 -6.85 -4.93
N ARG A 7 -2.55 -6.14 -5.87
CA ARG A 7 -3.24 -5.24 -6.81
C ARG A 7 -4.26 -5.96 -7.66
N PHE A 8 -4.00 -7.20 -8.03
CA PHE A 8 -4.78 -7.95 -9.01
C PHE A 8 -5.90 -8.76 -8.36
N GLN A 9 -6.00 -8.75 -7.03
CA GLN A 9 -7.11 -9.41 -6.35
C GLN A 9 -8.44 -8.66 -6.62
N PRO A 10 -9.57 -9.38 -6.77
CA PRO A 10 -10.88 -8.78 -7.05
C PRO A 10 -11.28 -7.64 -6.09
N ILE A 11 -10.90 -7.78 -4.82
CA ILE A 11 -11.17 -6.78 -3.78
C ILE A 11 -10.55 -5.41 -4.12
N SER A 12 -9.36 -5.36 -4.68
CA SER A 12 -8.72 -4.10 -5.06
C SER A 12 -9.46 -3.39 -6.20
N PHE A 13 -10.14 -4.13 -7.08
CA PHE A 13 -11.01 -3.54 -8.11
C PHE A 13 -12.37 -3.12 -7.55
N ALA A 14 -12.90 -3.85 -6.56
CA ALA A 14 -14.14 -3.47 -5.89
C ALA A 14 -13.97 -2.18 -5.08
N VAL A 15 -12.85 -2.05 -4.35
CA VAL A 15 -12.48 -0.80 -3.67
C VAL A 15 -12.38 0.37 -4.67
N ASP A 16 -11.73 0.17 -5.83
CA ASP A 16 -11.67 1.20 -6.89
C ASP A 16 -13.08 1.67 -7.31
N LYS A 17 -14.04 0.74 -7.47
CA LYS A 17 -15.43 1.06 -7.83
C LYS A 17 -16.13 1.87 -6.74
N VAL A 18 -15.92 1.53 -5.48
CA VAL A 18 -16.49 2.26 -4.34
C VAL A 18 -15.93 3.67 -4.27
N LEU A 19 -14.63 3.85 -4.44
CA LEU A 19 -14.00 5.17 -4.49
C LEU A 19 -14.54 5.99 -5.68
N ALA A 20 -14.63 5.39 -6.87
CA ALA A 20 -15.16 6.04 -8.06
C ALA A 20 -16.64 6.44 -7.94
N SER A 21 -17.41 5.77 -7.07
CA SER A 21 -18.81 6.13 -6.82
C SER A 21 -18.98 7.46 -6.06
N GLY A 22 -17.91 7.97 -5.43
CA GLY A 22 -17.94 9.16 -4.59
C GLY A 22 -18.71 8.97 -3.28
N VAL A 23 -19.04 7.73 -2.89
CA VAL A 23 -19.83 7.46 -1.67
C VAL A 23 -19.16 7.95 -0.39
N ILE A 24 -17.82 8.00 -0.36
CA ILE A 24 -17.04 8.57 0.74
C ILE A 24 -16.49 9.97 0.45
N GLY A 25 -16.92 10.60 -0.65
CA GLY A 25 -16.45 11.92 -1.06
C GLY A 25 -14.99 11.92 -1.49
N ASP A 26 -14.36 13.09 -1.37
CA ASP A 26 -12.96 13.26 -1.74
C ASP A 26 -12.04 12.71 -0.64
N LEU A 27 -11.04 11.92 -1.02
CA LEU A 27 -10.08 11.37 -0.05
C LEU A 27 -9.30 12.48 0.66
N VAL A 28 -9.21 12.40 1.99
CA VAL A 28 -8.48 13.33 2.85
C VAL A 28 -7.29 12.67 3.56
N ALA A 29 -7.37 11.37 3.81
CA ALA A 29 -6.28 10.59 4.39
C ALA A 29 -6.42 9.10 4.07
N VAL A 30 -5.29 8.41 3.98
CA VAL A 30 -5.26 6.94 3.93
C VAL A 30 -4.26 6.43 4.95
N ARG A 31 -4.67 5.49 5.78
CA ARG A 31 -3.78 4.77 6.71
C ARG A 31 -3.74 3.31 6.33
N THR A 32 -2.58 2.69 6.37
CA THR A 32 -2.40 1.27 6.15
C THR A 32 -1.28 0.70 6.99
N GLU A 33 -1.33 -0.60 7.25
CA GLU A 33 -0.24 -1.29 7.89
C GLU A 33 -0.05 -2.70 7.36
N LEU A 34 1.12 -3.29 7.61
CA LEU A 34 1.30 -4.73 7.64
C LEU A 34 2.33 -5.08 8.71
N SER A 35 1.89 -5.81 9.71
CA SER A 35 2.70 -6.19 10.87
C SER A 35 2.62 -7.70 11.12
N THR A 36 3.73 -8.29 11.54
CA THR A 36 3.83 -9.68 12.00
C THR A 36 4.71 -9.74 13.24
N HIS A 37 4.48 -10.72 14.11
CA HIS A 37 5.36 -10.95 15.27
C HIS A 37 6.39 -12.04 14.91
N TRP A 38 7.53 -11.60 14.38
CA TRP A 38 8.60 -12.49 13.96
C TRP A 38 9.38 -13.05 15.16
N LYS A 39 9.60 -14.37 15.17
CA LYS A 39 10.33 -15.10 16.23
C LYS A 39 11.37 -16.09 15.70
N GLY A 40 11.66 -16.06 14.40
CA GLY A 40 12.63 -16.96 13.80
C GLY A 40 14.08 -16.47 13.96
N PRO A 41 15.06 -17.25 13.47
CA PRO A 41 16.47 -16.94 13.65
C PRO A 41 16.94 -15.75 12.80
N ASP A 42 18.04 -15.12 13.21
CA ASP A 42 18.67 -13.99 12.50
C ASP A 42 19.15 -14.34 11.09
N SER A 43 19.41 -15.63 10.81
CA SER A 43 19.79 -16.12 9.48
C SER A 43 18.64 -16.10 8.47
N HIS A 44 17.39 -15.97 8.94
CA HIS A 44 16.22 -16.00 8.08
C HIS A 44 16.07 -14.69 7.30
N ARG A 45 15.62 -14.78 6.04
CA ARG A 45 15.45 -13.64 5.10
C ARG A 45 14.67 -12.44 5.65
N MET A 46 13.84 -12.64 6.67
CA MET A 46 13.04 -11.57 7.30
C MET A 46 13.89 -10.53 8.02
N VAL A 47 15.02 -10.95 8.60
CA VAL A 47 15.86 -10.10 9.46
C VAL A 47 17.34 -10.11 9.07
N ASN A 48 17.73 -10.94 8.10
CA ASN A 48 19.10 -11.04 7.63
C ASN A 48 19.49 -9.84 6.73
N PRO A 49 20.48 -9.01 7.11
CA PRO A 49 20.90 -7.85 6.33
C PRO A 49 21.54 -8.22 5.00
N ASP A 50 22.18 -9.39 4.90
CA ASP A 50 22.79 -9.89 3.65
C ASP A 50 21.74 -10.33 2.61
N LEU A 51 20.46 -10.35 3.00
CA LEU A 51 19.32 -10.66 2.14
C LEU A 51 18.35 -9.48 2.02
N ALA A 52 18.79 -8.27 2.37
CA ALA A 52 17.95 -7.06 2.43
C ALA A 52 16.69 -7.24 3.31
N GLY A 53 16.83 -7.95 4.43
CA GLY A 53 15.74 -8.14 5.40
C GLY A 53 15.28 -6.83 6.05
N GLY A 54 14.22 -6.93 6.86
CA GLY A 54 13.59 -5.80 7.54
C GLY A 54 12.11 -5.66 7.20
N ALA A 55 11.37 -4.98 8.08
CA ALA A 55 9.93 -4.82 7.96
C ALA A 55 9.53 -4.00 6.71
N LEU A 56 10.34 -3.02 6.33
CA LEU A 56 10.05 -2.10 5.24
C LEU A 56 10.10 -2.82 3.88
N LEU A 57 11.16 -3.55 3.58
CA LEU A 57 11.28 -4.22 2.29
C LEU A 57 10.44 -5.49 2.21
N ASP A 58 10.22 -6.20 3.32
CA ASP A 58 9.40 -7.43 3.30
C ASP A 58 7.90 -7.16 3.33
N LEU A 59 7.45 -6.21 4.17
CA LEU A 59 6.03 -5.94 4.42
C LEU A 59 5.54 -4.64 3.75
N GLY A 60 6.44 -3.67 3.58
CA GLY A 60 6.11 -2.34 3.04
C GLY A 60 5.47 -2.36 1.67
N PRO A 61 5.86 -3.23 0.71
CA PRO A 61 5.19 -3.28 -0.59
C PRO A 61 3.68 -3.49 -0.50
N TYR A 62 3.22 -4.27 0.49
CA TYR A 62 1.80 -4.55 0.68
C TYR A 62 1.03 -3.38 1.28
N ALA A 63 1.63 -2.71 2.26
CA ALA A 63 1.07 -1.48 2.80
C ALA A 63 1.06 -0.38 1.72
N TRP A 64 2.12 -0.26 0.93
CA TRP A 64 2.24 0.71 -0.16
C TRP A 64 1.11 0.57 -1.19
N VAL A 65 0.69 -0.65 -1.55
CA VAL A 65 -0.45 -0.87 -2.48
C VAL A 65 -1.69 -0.10 -2.06
N TRP A 66 -2.01 -0.07 -0.77
CA TRP A 66 -3.21 0.59 -0.26
C TRP A 66 -3.08 2.10 -0.12
N LEU A 67 -1.88 2.67 -0.19
CA LEU A 67 -1.67 4.10 -0.43
C LEU A 67 -1.72 4.42 -1.94
N ALA A 68 -1.02 3.61 -2.72
CA ALA A 68 -0.72 3.90 -4.12
C ALA A 68 -1.96 3.77 -5.01
N LEU A 69 -2.76 2.71 -4.86
CA LEU A 69 -3.96 2.50 -5.65
C LEU A 69 -4.95 3.68 -5.58
N PRO A 70 -5.28 4.24 -4.40
CA PRO A 70 -6.20 5.37 -4.29
C PRO A 70 -5.56 6.76 -4.46
N LEU A 71 -4.27 6.95 -4.13
CA LEU A 71 -3.66 8.29 -4.07
C LEU A 71 -2.76 8.65 -5.25
N LEU A 72 -2.29 7.66 -6.03
CA LEU A 72 -1.54 7.94 -7.24
C LEU A 72 -2.47 8.12 -8.44
N GLN A 73 -2.21 9.17 -9.21
CA GLN A 73 -2.93 9.40 -10.45
C GLN A 73 -2.60 8.30 -11.47
N ARG A 74 -3.63 7.57 -11.90
CA ARG A 74 -3.53 6.53 -12.94
C ARG A 74 -3.60 7.08 -14.36
N ALA A 75 -3.40 8.39 -14.54
CA ALA A 75 -3.45 9.01 -15.85
C ALA A 75 -2.53 8.26 -16.81
N PRO A 76 -2.96 8.02 -18.07
CA PRO A 76 -2.11 7.40 -19.07
C PRO A 76 -0.88 8.27 -19.22
N THR A 77 0.25 7.76 -18.76
CA THR A 77 1.50 8.48 -18.95
C THR A 77 2.01 8.13 -20.32
N ASP A 78 2.41 9.14 -21.07
CA ASP A 78 3.21 9.03 -22.29
C ASP A 78 4.52 8.23 -22.09
N GLY A 79 4.85 7.84 -20.86
CA GLY A 79 6.07 7.11 -20.50
C GLY A 79 7.28 8.02 -20.34
N VAL A 80 7.09 9.33 -20.52
CA VAL A 80 8.14 10.36 -20.52
C VAL A 80 7.95 11.32 -19.34
N SER A 81 6.71 11.51 -18.88
CA SER A 81 6.39 12.36 -17.75
C SER A 81 7.12 11.89 -16.48
N PRO A 82 7.82 12.80 -15.78
CA PRO A 82 8.58 12.44 -14.59
C PRO A 82 7.68 11.88 -13.48
N LEU A 83 8.27 11.04 -12.64
CA LEU A 83 7.60 10.57 -11.43
C LEU A 83 7.23 11.75 -10.52
N PRO A 84 6.07 11.70 -9.85
CA PRO A 84 5.76 12.71 -8.86
C PRO A 84 6.78 12.60 -7.72
N LYS A 85 7.48 13.70 -7.43
CA LYS A 85 8.34 13.76 -6.25
C LYS A 85 7.47 13.87 -5.00
N LEU A 86 7.34 12.76 -4.28
CA LEU A 86 6.58 12.72 -3.03
C LEU A 86 7.42 13.26 -1.87
N ARG A 87 6.78 13.96 -0.93
CA ARG A 87 7.42 14.33 0.34
C ARG A 87 7.18 13.21 1.34
N VAL A 88 8.26 12.72 1.93
CA VAL A 88 8.26 11.56 2.82
C VAL A 88 8.89 11.95 4.14
N ALA A 89 8.28 11.52 5.24
CA ALA A 89 8.89 11.56 6.57
C ALA A 89 8.70 10.18 7.21
N GLY A 90 9.80 9.50 7.54
CA GLY A 90 9.81 8.15 8.06
C GLY A 90 10.68 7.98 9.30
N SER A 91 10.33 7.00 10.13
CA SER A 91 11.06 6.63 11.34
C SER A 91 11.21 5.12 11.42
N ILE A 92 12.40 4.67 11.81
CA ILE A 92 12.76 3.26 11.96
C ILE A 92 13.13 2.95 13.41
N ILE A 93 12.64 1.82 13.91
CA ILE A 93 13.18 1.14 15.09
C ILE A 93 13.98 -0.06 14.58
N PRO A 94 15.30 -0.15 14.85
CA PRO A 94 16.12 -1.25 14.38
C PRO A 94 15.79 -2.56 15.11
N TYR A 95 15.96 -3.68 14.40
CA TYR A 95 15.92 -5.03 14.94
C TYR A 95 17.17 -5.25 15.80
N PRO A 96 17.03 -5.60 17.09
CA PRO A 96 18.15 -5.51 18.03
C PRO A 96 19.40 -6.30 17.66
N SER A 97 19.24 -7.48 17.04
CA SER A 97 20.36 -8.38 16.71
C SER A 97 21.02 -8.09 15.37
N THR A 98 20.25 -7.65 14.37
CA THR A 98 20.73 -7.57 12.98
C THR A 98 20.80 -6.14 12.41
N GLY A 99 20.19 -5.16 13.08
CA GLY A 99 20.24 -3.75 12.69
C GLY A 99 19.35 -3.35 11.51
N VAL A 100 18.72 -4.30 10.80
CA VAL A 100 17.65 -4.00 9.82
C VAL A 100 16.44 -3.36 10.53
N ASP A 101 15.46 -2.82 9.81
CA ASP A 101 14.29 -2.27 10.48
C ASP A 101 13.37 -3.35 11.09
N ALA A 102 13.10 -3.26 12.38
CA ALA A 102 12.06 -4.03 13.05
C ALA A 102 10.70 -3.37 12.89
N VAL A 103 10.66 -2.05 12.96
CA VAL A 103 9.44 -1.25 12.79
C VAL A 103 9.78 -0.08 11.90
N THR A 104 8.94 0.15 10.89
CA THR A 104 9.01 1.34 10.06
C THR A 104 7.65 2.04 10.07
N THR A 105 7.62 3.34 10.31
CA THR A 105 6.42 4.17 10.12
C THR A 105 6.76 5.34 9.21
N ALA A 106 5.88 5.66 8.27
CA ALA A 106 6.08 6.78 7.37
C ALA A 106 4.78 7.53 7.05
N VAL A 107 4.91 8.83 6.84
CA VAL A 107 3.89 9.70 6.26
C VAL A 107 4.38 10.19 4.91
N VAL A 108 3.51 10.09 3.90
CA VAL A 108 3.79 10.46 2.51
C VAL A 108 2.72 11.46 2.05
N GLN A 109 3.17 12.57 1.46
CA GLN A 109 2.28 13.58 0.88
C GLN A 109 2.05 13.28 -0.60
N PHE A 110 0.77 13.11 -0.98
CA PHE A 110 0.35 12.82 -2.35
C PHE A 110 -0.35 14.03 -2.97
N PRO A 111 0.30 14.75 -3.91
CA PRO A 111 -0.34 15.82 -4.66
C PRO A 111 -1.46 15.28 -5.55
N GLN A 112 -2.64 15.91 -5.45
CA GLN A 112 -3.82 15.57 -6.24
C GLN A 112 -3.99 16.53 -7.43
N ALA A 113 -4.76 16.10 -8.43
CA ALA A 113 -4.95 16.88 -9.67
C ALA A 113 -5.70 18.20 -9.43
N ASP A 114 -6.50 18.26 -8.37
CA ASP A 114 -7.26 19.44 -7.93
C ASP A 114 -6.45 20.40 -7.04
N GLY A 115 -5.15 20.14 -6.86
CA GLY A 115 -4.25 20.95 -6.04
C GLY A 115 -4.23 20.61 -4.55
N ARG A 116 -5.05 19.65 -4.08
CA ARG A 116 -4.99 19.18 -2.69
C ARG A 116 -3.73 18.35 -2.45
N ILE A 117 -3.36 18.25 -1.18
CA ILE A 117 -2.36 17.30 -0.70
C ILE A 117 -3.09 16.32 0.22
N VAL A 118 -3.02 15.03 -0.11
CA VAL A 118 -3.58 13.96 0.73
C VAL A 118 -2.45 13.25 1.43
N HIS A 119 -2.60 13.02 2.74
CA HIS A 119 -1.60 12.29 3.52
C HIS A 119 -1.91 10.79 3.51
N GLY A 120 -0.91 10.01 3.12
CA GLY A 120 -0.87 8.57 3.33
C GLY A 120 0.04 8.23 4.50
N THR A 121 -0.39 7.37 5.42
CA THR A 121 0.42 6.86 6.51
C THR A 121 0.54 5.35 6.37
N MET A 122 1.77 4.84 6.43
CA MET A 122 2.03 3.39 6.46
C MET A 122 2.86 3.01 7.68
N SER A 123 2.57 1.85 8.26
CA SER A 123 3.41 1.22 9.27
C SER A 123 3.67 -0.25 8.96
N THR A 124 4.90 -0.69 9.15
CA THR A 124 5.29 -2.09 9.08
C THR A 124 6.01 -2.49 10.34
N SER A 125 5.81 -3.74 10.79
CA SER A 125 6.45 -4.22 12.02
C SER A 125 6.70 -5.71 11.99
N LEU A 126 7.86 -6.12 12.50
CA LEU A 126 8.23 -7.49 12.84
C LEU A 126 8.04 -7.80 14.32
N SER A 127 7.56 -6.83 15.11
CA SER A 127 7.45 -6.95 16.57
C SER A 127 6.03 -7.23 17.06
N VAL A 128 5.00 -6.99 16.25
CA VAL A 128 3.59 -7.08 16.66
C VAL A 128 2.71 -7.64 15.54
N PRO A 129 1.58 -8.32 15.83
CA PRO A 129 0.64 -8.71 14.80
C PRO A 129 -0.09 -7.49 14.19
N SER A 130 -0.55 -7.63 12.94
CA SER A 130 -1.40 -6.62 12.28
C SER A 130 -2.74 -6.45 13.00
N ASN A 131 -3.32 -5.26 12.94
CA ASN A 131 -4.73 -5.07 13.29
C ASN A 131 -5.65 -5.83 12.30
N PRO A 132 -6.88 -6.18 12.73
CA PRO A 132 -7.89 -6.76 11.83
C PRO A 132 -8.25 -5.83 10.66
N ASN A 133 -8.23 -4.51 10.87
CA ASN A 133 -8.42 -3.50 9.83
C ASN A 133 -7.06 -2.97 9.41
N VAL A 134 -6.61 -3.37 8.23
CA VAL A 134 -5.25 -3.14 7.73
C VAL A 134 -5.12 -1.90 6.86
N ALA A 135 -6.25 -1.34 6.40
CA ALA A 135 -6.28 -0.03 5.79
C ALA A 135 -7.59 0.69 6.09
N THR A 136 -7.50 2.00 6.26
CA THR A 136 -8.63 2.93 6.41
C THR A 136 -8.43 4.07 5.41
N LEU A 137 -9.39 4.24 4.51
CA LEU A 137 -9.46 5.34 3.56
C LEU A 137 -10.53 6.31 4.08
N THR A 138 -10.14 7.53 4.40
CA THR A 138 -11.04 8.57 4.90
C THR A 138 -11.26 9.60 3.81
N GLY A 139 -12.52 9.92 3.54
CA GLY A 139 -12.90 10.99 2.64
C GLY A 139 -13.84 11.99 3.30
N THR A 140 -14.16 13.08 2.59
CA THR A 140 -15.01 14.17 3.12
C THR A 140 -16.45 13.72 3.41
N LYS A 141 -16.89 12.61 2.80
CA LYS A 141 -18.25 12.07 2.93
C LYS A 141 -18.32 10.66 3.51
N GLY A 142 -17.20 10.08 3.95
CA GLY A 142 -17.21 8.71 4.42
C GLY A 142 -15.87 8.19 4.89
N PHE A 143 -15.89 6.91 5.25
CA PHE A 143 -14.67 6.12 5.35
C PHE A 143 -14.91 4.71 4.83
N LEU A 144 -13.82 4.06 4.40
CA LEU A 144 -13.76 2.67 3.98
C LEU A 144 -12.67 1.96 4.78
N ASN A 145 -13.01 0.80 5.36
CA ASN A 145 -12.06 -0.06 6.07
C ASN A 145 -11.85 -1.35 5.29
N ILE A 146 -10.61 -1.81 5.24
CA ILE A 146 -10.20 -3.05 4.58
C ILE A 146 -9.75 -4.03 5.66
N ALA A 147 -10.36 -5.21 5.66
CA ALA A 147 -10.04 -6.28 6.59
C ALA A 147 -8.83 -7.09 6.11
N GLY A 148 -7.96 -7.43 7.06
CA GLY A 148 -6.70 -8.11 6.79
C GLY A 148 -6.83 -9.55 6.29
N PRO A 149 -5.67 -10.16 5.96
CA PRO A 149 -4.33 -9.56 6.00
C PRO A 149 -4.04 -8.61 4.82
N THR A 150 -3.17 -7.61 4.98
CA THR A 150 -2.89 -6.53 4.02
C THR A 150 -2.53 -7.00 2.61
N TYR A 151 -1.75 -8.07 2.52
CA TYR A 151 -1.31 -8.68 1.26
C TYR A 151 -2.42 -9.48 0.56
N ARG A 152 -3.46 -9.91 1.30
CA ARG A 152 -4.59 -10.69 0.80
C ARG A 152 -5.88 -10.35 1.57
N PRO A 153 -6.44 -9.14 1.38
CA PRO A 153 -7.59 -8.71 2.16
C PRO A 153 -8.82 -9.57 1.93
N THR A 154 -9.58 -9.80 3.00
CA THR A 154 -10.71 -10.72 3.02
C THR A 154 -12.03 -10.02 2.79
N SER A 155 -12.16 -8.76 3.17
CA SER A 155 -13.38 -7.97 2.96
C SER A 155 -13.06 -6.50 3.05
N PHE A 156 -14.03 -5.68 2.66
CA PHE A 156 -14.04 -4.26 3.03
C PHE A 156 -15.45 -3.85 3.45
N SER A 157 -15.54 -2.77 4.20
CA SER A 157 -16.79 -2.09 4.49
C SER A 157 -16.62 -0.59 4.33
N TYR A 158 -17.70 0.11 3.99
CA TYR A 158 -17.72 1.57 3.94
C TYR A 158 -18.95 2.13 4.62
N SER A 159 -18.82 3.38 5.06
CA SER A 159 -19.92 4.19 5.58
C SER A 159 -19.79 5.58 4.99
N GLY A 160 -20.89 6.10 4.46
CA GLY A 160 -20.98 7.41 3.84
C GLY A 160 -22.20 8.20 4.32
N TRP A 161 -22.11 9.51 4.23
CA TRP A 161 -23.11 10.48 4.67
C TRP A 161 -23.50 11.47 3.55
N GLU A 162 -24.58 12.23 3.73
CA GLU A 162 -25.13 13.08 2.65
C GLU A 162 -24.28 14.33 2.36
N SER A 163 -23.83 15.02 3.41
CA SER A 163 -23.08 16.28 3.28
C SER A 163 -21.88 16.32 4.24
N GLU A 164 -20.86 17.10 3.89
CA GLU A 164 -19.64 17.26 4.69
C GLU A 164 -19.92 17.83 6.10
N GLU A 165 -21.12 18.36 6.34
CA GLU A 165 -21.65 18.84 7.63
C GLU A 165 -22.13 17.69 8.55
N ALA A 166 -21.83 16.44 8.20
CA ALA A 166 -22.17 15.29 9.04
C ALA A 166 -21.37 15.25 10.35
N TYR A 167 -20.25 15.96 10.43
CA TYR A 167 -19.47 16.15 11.65
C TYR A 167 -20.06 17.25 12.52
N ASP A 168 -20.20 16.98 13.82
CA ASP A 168 -20.34 18.04 14.84
C ASP A 168 -19.00 18.21 15.60
N ASP A 169 -18.95 19.16 16.53
CA ASP A 169 -17.74 19.46 17.32
C ASP A 169 -17.26 18.26 18.17
N PHE A 170 -18.07 17.21 18.35
CA PHE A 170 -17.80 16.07 19.22
C PHE A 170 -17.66 14.73 18.47
N GLY A 171 -17.79 14.72 17.14
CA GLY A 171 -17.47 13.58 16.29
C GLY A 171 -18.55 13.24 15.27
N LEU A 172 -18.59 11.96 14.89
CA LEU A 172 -19.56 11.47 13.91
C LEU A 172 -20.89 11.16 14.60
N ASP A 173 -21.93 11.92 14.27
CA ASP A 173 -23.30 11.52 14.53
C ASP A 173 -23.66 10.33 13.63
N LYS A 174 -23.69 9.13 14.20
CA LYS A 174 -24.00 7.88 13.47
C LYS A 174 -25.37 7.89 12.81
N SER A 175 -26.32 8.72 13.28
CA SER A 175 -27.64 8.84 12.63
C SER A 175 -27.56 9.47 11.24
N LYS A 176 -26.47 10.16 10.92
CA LYS A 176 -26.21 10.77 9.60
C LYS A 176 -25.56 9.80 8.61
N ILE A 177 -25.25 8.57 9.01
CA ILE A 177 -24.79 7.54 8.08
C ILE A 177 -25.98 7.07 7.24
N VAL A 178 -25.99 7.44 5.96
CA VAL A 178 -27.09 7.11 5.04
C VAL A 178 -26.72 6.03 4.04
N LYS A 179 -25.43 5.73 3.86
CA LYS A 179 -24.95 4.74 2.90
C LYS A 179 -23.95 3.83 3.58
N THR A 180 -24.26 2.55 3.66
CA THR A 180 -23.33 1.53 4.12
C THR A 180 -23.26 0.40 3.10
N GLY A 181 -22.13 -0.28 3.08
CA GLY A 181 -21.94 -1.43 2.22
C GLY A 181 -20.60 -2.08 2.48
N GLY A 182 -20.31 -3.09 1.69
CA GLY A 182 -19.12 -3.90 1.82
C GLY A 182 -19.27 -5.16 1.01
N GLU A 183 -18.14 -5.80 0.75
CA GLU A 183 -18.10 -7.06 0.03
C GLU A 183 -17.14 -8.01 0.75
N ASP A 184 -17.55 -9.27 0.84
CA ASP A 184 -16.76 -10.36 1.41
C ASP A 184 -16.12 -11.16 0.27
N PHE A 185 -14.82 -11.34 0.38
CA PHE A 185 -13.95 -12.04 -0.54
C PHE A 185 -13.17 -13.18 0.15
N SER A 186 -13.63 -13.64 1.31
CA SER A 186 -13.02 -14.77 2.02
C SER A 186 -13.05 -16.05 1.16
N VAL A 187 -14.15 -16.30 0.45
CA VAL A 187 -14.29 -17.39 -0.51
C VAL A 187 -13.68 -17.00 -1.85
N ARG A 188 -12.77 -17.83 -2.37
CA ARG A 188 -12.08 -17.58 -3.65
C ARG A 188 -12.53 -18.59 -4.72
N PRO A 189 -12.69 -18.18 -5.99
CA PRO A 189 -12.98 -19.12 -7.06
C PRO A 189 -11.94 -20.24 -7.13
N GLY A 190 -12.38 -21.49 -6.98
CA GLY A 190 -11.49 -22.66 -7.00
C GLY A 190 -10.45 -22.69 -5.88
N ASP A 191 -10.71 -22.03 -4.74
CA ASP A 191 -9.83 -21.98 -3.57
C ASP A 191 -8.40 -21.49 -3.85
N ILE A 192 -8.23 -20.70 -4.91
CA ILE A 192 -6.92 -20.15 -5.26
C ILE A 192 -6.39 -19.21 -4.18
N TRP A 193 -5.07 -19.22 -3.99
CA TRP A 193 -4.42 -18.34 -3.02
C TRP A 193 -4.50 -16.87 -3.43
N GLY A 194 -4.23 -16.59 -4.70
CA GLY A 194 -4.42 -15.27 -5.32
C GLY A 194 -3.36 -14.86 -6.35
N PHE A 195 -2.26 -15.61 -6.47
CA PHE A 195 -1.22 -15.36 -7.47
C PHE A 195 -1.71 -15.56 -8.92
N ALA A 196 -2.79 -16.33 -9.13
CA ALA A 196 -3.32 -16.56 -10.47
C ALA A 196 -3.76 -15.27 -11.18
N TRP A 197 -4.26 -14.27 -10.45
CA TRP A 197 -4.74 -13.03 -11.06
C TRP A 197 -3.62 -12.14 -11.63
N GLU A 198 -2.45 -12.10 -10.98
CA GLU A 198 -1.29 -11.40 -11.55
C GLU A 198 -0.65 -12.20 -12.70
N ALA A 199 -0.65 -13.53 -12.62
CA ALA A 199 -0.18 -14.39 -13.71
C ALA A 199 -1.03 -14.18 -14.97
N ASP A 200 -2.35 -14.11 -14.80
CA ASP A 200 -3.29 -13.76 -15.85
C ASP A 200 -3.03 -12.36 -16.44
N GLU A 201 -2.65 -11.38 -15.62
CA GLU A 201 -2.29 -10.05 -16.11
C GLU A 201 -1.02 -10.08 -16.96
N VAL A 202 0.02 -10.81 -16.52
CA VAL A 202 1.24 -10.99 -17.31
C VAL A 202 0.90 -11.67 -18.64
N ALA A 203 0.11 -12.74 -18.61
CA ALA A 203 -0.31 -13.45 -19.81
C ALA A 203 -1.08 -12.54 -20.78
N ARG A 204 -2.01 -11.72 -20.28
CA ARG A 204 -2.73 -10.70 -21.09
C ARG A 204 -1.77 -9.67 -21.68
N CYS A 205 -0.83 -9.15 -20.89
CA CYS A 205 0.15 -8.17 -21.36
C CYS A 205 1.01 -8.74 -22.49
N VAL A 206 1.53 -9.96 -22.33
CA VAL A 206 2.35 -10.64 -23.34
C VAL A 206 1.54 -10.92 -24.61
N ARG A 207 0.34 -11.48 -24.47
CA ARG A 207 -0.57 -11.75 -25.59
C ARG A 207 -0.86 -10.48 -26.40
N ASP A 208 -1.08 -9.36 -25.72
CA ASP A 208 -1.42 -8.07 -26.33
C ASP A 208 -0.16 -7.26 -26.75
N GLY A 209 1.04 -7.83 -26.65
CA GLY A 209 2.30 -7.16 -27.02
C GLY A 209 2.72 -5.99 -26.11
N LYS A 210 2.11 -5.86 -24.93
CA LYS A 210 2.40 -4.79 -23.97
C LYS A 210 3.74 -5.01 -23.28
N LYS A 211 4.46 -3.93 -22.98
CA LYS A 211 5.75 -3.95 -22.25
C LYS A 211 5.61 -3.79 -20.74
N GLN A 212 4.41 -3.44 -20.27
CA GLN A 212 4.09 -3.27 -18.86
C GLN A 212 2.58 -3.45 -18.63
N SER A 213 2.19 -3.69 -17.39
CA SER A 213 0.78 -3.64 -16.99
C SER A 213 0.35 -2.20 -16.80
N ALA A 214 -0.89 -1.88 -17.19
CA ALA A 214 -1.49 -0.58 -16.91
C ALA A 214 -1.80 -0.40 -15.41
N ARG A 215 -1.95 -1.51 -14.66
CA ARG A 215 -2.28 -1.53 -13.23
C ARG A 215 -1.05 -1.64 -12.32
N MET A 216 0.04 -2.20 -12.84
CA MET A 216 1.37 -2.11 -12.23
C MET A 216 2.40 -1.60 -13.27
N PRO A 217 2.38 -0.28 -13.57
CA PRO A 217 3.37 0.34 -14.45
C PRO A 217 4.77 0.28 -13.83
N LEU A 218 5.80 0.15 -14.67
CA LEU A 218 7.20 0.06 -14.20
C LEU A 218 7.64 1.28 -13.40
N ARG A 219 7.13 2.46 -13.77
CA ARG A 219 7.41 3.71 -13.08
C ARG A 219 6.97 3.68 -11.61
N GLU A 220 5.90 2.96 -11.30
CA GLU A 220 5.37 2.88 -9.95
C GLU A 220 6.24 2.01 -9.04
N THR A 221 6.87 0.96 -9.58
CA THR A 221 7.93 0.21 -8.89
C THR A 221 9.08 1.13 -8.50
N VAL A 222 9.53 1.98 -9.44
CA VAL A 222 10.61 2.95 -9.17
C VAL A 222 10.18 3.95 -8.09
N LEU A 223 8.98 4.53 -8.19
CA LEU A 223 8.46 5.48 -7.20
C LEU A 223 8.37 4.87 -5.80
N GLN A 224 7.91 3.63 -5.70
CA GLN A 224 7.87 2.91 -4.43
C GLN A 224 9.26 2.79 -3.82
N MET A 225 10.26 2.38 -4.61
CA MET A 225 11.63 2.27 -4.14
C MET A 225 12.23 3.63 -3.77
N GLU A 226 11.96 4.70 -4.51
CA GLU A 226 12.37 6.06 -4.13
C GLU A 226 11.81 6.47 -2.75
N VAL A 227 10.56 6.12 -2.46
CA VAL A 227 9.96 6.36 -1.14
C VAL A 227 10.64 5.52 -0.06
N PHE A 228 10.91 4.24 -0.32
CA PHE A 228 11.53 3.36 0.66
C PHE A 228 12.98 3.75 0.93
N ASP A 229 13.74 4.08 -0.10
CA ASP A 229 15.12 4.55 0.02
C ASP A 229 15.18 5.90 0.74
N GLU A 230 14.22 6.80 0.53
CA GLU A 230 14.13 8.04 1.31
C GLU A 230 13.87 7.78 2.80
N ILE A 231 12.98 6.84 3.15
CA ILE A 231 12.75 6.42 4.55
C ILE A 231 14.05 5.87 5.16
N ARG A 232 14.73 4.98 4.44
CA ARG A 232 15.99 4.37 4.86
C ARG A 232 17.08 5.43 5.06
N ARG A 233 17.23 6.35 4.11
CA ARG A 233 18.19 7.46 4.15
C ARG A 233 17.97 8.38 5.35
N GLN A 234 16.72 8.70 5.68
CA GLN A 234 16.38 9.51 6.86
C GLN A 234 16.79 8.85 8.19
N ASN A 235 16.91 7.52 8.20
CA ASN A 235 17.16 6.72 9.40
C ASN A 235 18.53 6.02 9.39
N GLY A 236 19.36 6.25 8.37
CA GLY A 236 20.68 5.63 8.26
C GLY A 236 20.67 4.12 8.05
N LEU A 237 19.58 3.54 7.54
CA LEU A 237 19.50 2.10 7.24
C LEU A 237 20.16 1.79 5.90
N VAL A 238 21.36 1.22 5.95
CA VAL A 238 22.17 0.84 4.78
C VAL A 238 22.44 -0.66 4.82
N TYR A 239 22.25 -1.35 3.69
CA TYR A 239 22.57 -2.76 3.53
C TYR A 239 24.04 -2.95 3.12
N PRO A 240 24.57 -4.19 3.13
CA PRO A 240 25.91 -4.47 2.63
C PRO A 240 26.12 -3.95 1.20
N GLU A 241 27.34 -3.48 0.90
CA GLU A 241 27.71 -2.86 -0.38
C GLU A 241 27.32 -3.70 -1.61
N ALA A 242 27.42 -5.03 -1.50
CA ALA A 242 27.03 -5.97 -2.56
C ALA A 242 25.55 -5.89 -2.97
N LEU A 243 24.67 -5.36 -2.09
CA LEU A 243 23.25 -5.13 -2.36
C LEU A 243 22.95 -3.69 -2.76
N GLU A 244 23.77 -2.72 -2.33
CA GLU A 244 23.59 -1.30 -2.60
C GLU A 244 24.21 -0.84 -3.93
N THR A 245 25.09 -1.66 -4.51
CA THR A 245 25.78 -1.32 -5.75
C THR A 245 24.82 -1.21 -6.94
N LEU A 246 25.02 -0.17 -7.75
CA LEU A 246 24.36 0.00 -9.05
C LEU A 246 25.14 -0.66 -10.19
N GLU A 247 26.33 -1.21 -9.88
CA GLU A 247 27.10 -1.98 -10.85
C GLU A 247 26.49 -3.37 -10.98
N LEU A 248 25.94 -3.67 -12.16
CA LEU A 248 25.53 -5.03 -12.48
C LEU A 248 26.77 -5.92 -12.49
N ALA A 249 26.78 -6.97 -11.68
CA ALA A 249 27.81 -8.00 -11.72
C ALA A 249 27.95 -8.48 -13.17
N LYS A 250 29.13 -8.25 -13.76
CA LYS A 250 29.47 -8.64 -15.12
C LYS A 250 29.56 -10.15 -15.28
#